data_AF-A0A6A0AAX6-F1
#
_entry.id   AF-A0A6A0AAX6-F1
#
_cell.length_a   1.000
_cell.length_b   1.000
_cell.length_c   1.000
_cell.angle_alpha   90.00
_cell.angle_beta   90.00
_cell.angle_gamma   90.00
#
_symmetry.space_group_name_H-M   'P 1'
#
loop_
_entity.id
_entity.type
_entity.pdbx_description
1 polymer ?
#
loop_
_entity_poly.entity_id
_entity_poly.type
_entity_poly.pdbx_seq_one_letter_code
_entity_poly.pdbx_strand_id
1 'polypeptide(L)' 'MAKHSLLWWPAANGPEATPFASGVFELVLNVPEQYPLVPPAVRFRTRVFHPNVHFKS' A
#
# COMPACT_ATOMS: atom_id res chain seq x y z
N MET A 1 -19.24 9.20 7.32
CA MET A 1 -17.99 9.54 8.06
C MET A 1 -16.97 8.55 7.55
N ALA A 2 -16.18 8.91 6.54
CA ALA A 2 -15.30 7.97 5.86
C ALA A 2 -14.34 7.35 6.87
N LYS A 3 -14.45 6.04 7.08
CA LYS A 3 -13.61 5.29 8.01
C LYS A 3 -12.24 5.17 7.36
N HIS A 4 -11.37 6.15 7.60
CA HIS A 4 -9.95 6.06 7.25
C HIS A 4 -9.31 4.95 8.11
N SER A 5 -9.47 3.71 7.68
CA SER A 5 -8.86 2.56 8.33
C SER A 5 -7.39 2.52 7.95
N LEU A 6 -6.54 3.16 8.78
CA LEU A 6 -5.10 2.90 8.78
C LEU A 6 -4.90 1.42 9.13
N LEU A 7 -4.89 0.57 8.12
CA LEU A 7 -4.52 -0.82 8.26
C LEU A 7 -2.99 -0.87 8.23
N TRP A 8 -2.41 -1.00 9.41
CA TRP A 8 -0.99 -1.31 9.56
C TRP A 8 -0.80 -2.78 9.20
N TRP A 9 -0.44 -3.05 7.95
CA TRP A 9 0.07 -4.37 7.57
C TRP A 9 1.53 -4.42 8.01
N PRO A 10 1.93 -5.37 8.88
CA PRO A 10 3.32 -5.49 9.28
C PRO A 10 4.13 -5.76 8.02
N ALA A 11 5.03 -4.82 7.71
CA ALA A 11 6.18 -4.97 6.82
C ALA A 11 6.05 -6.17 5.88
N ALA A 12 5.37 -6.01 4.74
CA ALA A 12 5.46 -7.04 3.72
C ALA A 12 6.95 -7.09 3.33
N ASN A 13 7.66 -8.12 3.74
CA ASN A 13 8.99 -8.40 3.21
C ASN A 13 8.83 -8.40 1.70
N GLY A 14 9.66 -7.62 1.00
CA GLY A 14 9.59 -7.66 -0.46
C GLY A 14 9.79 -9.10 -0.95
N PRO A 15 9.24 -9.45 -2.13
CA PRO A 15 9.34 -10.82 -2.62
C PRO A 15 10.80 -11.27 -2.70
N GLU A 16 11.06 -12.51 -2.29
CA GLU A 16 12.39 -13.12 -2.44
C GLU A 16 12.82 -13.09 -3.91
N ALA A 17 14.14 -13.02 -4.14
CA ALA A 17 14.74 -12.85 -5.46
C ALA A 17 14.34 -11.56 -6.23
N THR A 18 13.79 -10.55 -5.54
CA THR A 18 13.63 -9.19 -6.09
C THR A 18 14.58 -8.20 -5.41
N PRO A 19 14.86 -7.03 -6.01
CA PRO A 19 15.62 -5.96 -5.35
C PRO A 19 14.99 -5.45 -4.04
N PHE A 20 13.74 -5.83 -3.77
CA PHE A 20 12.99 -5.41 -2.60
C PHE A 20 13.01 -6.45 -1.48
N ALA A 21 13.68 -7.60 -1.64
CA ALA A 21 13.59 -8.76 -0.73
C ALA A 21 13.88 -8.44 0.75
N SER A 22 14.77 -7.49 1.03
CA SER A 22 15.08 -7.02 2.39
C SER A 22 14.36 -5.73 2.80
N GLY A 23 13.48 -5.21 1.94
CA GLY A 23 12.74 -3.98 2.14
C GLY A 23 11.52 -4.17 3.02
N VAL A 24 11.30 -3.21 3.91
CA VAL A 24 10.10 -3.09 4.75
C VAL A 24 9.26 -1.93 4.22
N PHE A 25 8.03 -2.23 3.82
CA PHE A 25 7.13 -1.26 3.19
C PHE A 25 5.87 -1.05 4.02
N GLU A 26 5.58 0.21 4.34
CA GLU A 26 4.32 0.61 4.95
C GLU A 26 3.31 0.98 3.87
N LEU A 27 2.08 0.50 4.00
CA LEU A 27 0.97 0.79 3.10
C LEU A 27 -0.18 1.46 3.85
N VAL A 28 -0.91 2.30 3.13
CA VAL A 28 -2.16 2.92 3.59
C VAL A 28 -3.29 2.42 2.69
N LEU A 29 -4.29 1.79 3.30
CA LEU A 29 -5.51 1.37 2.62
C LEU A 29 -6.63 2.37 2.92
N ASN A 30 -7.26 2.90 1.88
CA ASN A 30 -8.48 3.67 1.99
C ASN A 30 -9.64 2.85 1.43
N VAL A 31 -10.55 2.41 2.31
CA VAL A 31 -11.73 1.64 1.93
C VAL A 31 -12.92 2.61 1.87
N PRO A 32 -13.48 2.89 0.67
CA PRO A 32 -14.63 3.79 0.55
C PRO A 32 -15.89 3.14 1.14
N GLU A 33 -16.87 3.95 1.54
CA GLU A 33 -18.16 3.47 2.06
C GLU A 33 -18.93 2.63 1.01
N GLN A 34 -18.63 2.84 -0.28
CA GLN A 34 -19.24 2.12 -1.41
C GLN A 34 -18.55 0.80 -1.75
N TYR A 35 -17.52 0.36 -1.01
CA TYR A 35 -16.93 -0.96 -1.20
C TYR A 35 -18.01 -2.06 -0.96
N PRO A 36 -18.14 -3.09 -1.82
CA PRO A 36 -17.23 -3.51 -2.89
C PRO A 36 -17.51 -2.93 -4.30
N LEU A 37 -18.51 -2.06 -4.47
CA LEU A 37 -18.83 -1.46 -5.77
C LEU A 37 -17.73 -0.51 -6.26
N VAL A 38 -17.09 0.22 -5.33
CA VAL A 38 -15.90 1.02 -5.58
C VAL A 38 -14.70 0.33 -4.93
N PRO A 39 -13.60 0.08 -5.66
CA PRO A 39 -12.44 -0.60 -5.10
C PRO A 39 -11.73 0.25 -4.04
N PRO A 40 -11.02 -0.37 -3.10
CA PRO A 40 -10.19 0.35 -2.15
C PRO A 40 -8.98 0.94 -2.86
N ALA A 41 -8.48 2.07 -2.35
CA ALA A 41 -7.24 2.67 -2.83
C ALA A 41 -6.09 2.30 -1.90
N VAL A 42 -4.96 1.87 -2.47
CA VAL A 42 -3.73 1.57 -1.74
C VAL A 42 -2.68 2.62 -2.10
N ARG A 43 -1.95 3.12 -1.09
CA ARG A 43 -0.75 3.94 -1.29
C ARG A 43 0.41 3.41 -0.47
N PHE A 44 1.61 3.49 -1.02
CA PHE A 44 2.82 3.23 -0.26
C PHE A 44 3.17 4.47 0.56
N ARG A 45 3.32 4.33 1.88
CA ARG A 45 3.85 5.39 2.74
C ARG A 45 5.37 5.42 2.68
N THR A 46 6.00 4.26 2.55
CA THR A 46 7.43 4.16 2.23
C THR A 46 7.63 4.58 0.77
N ARG A 47 8.61 5.45 0.48
CA ARG A 47 8.94 5.77 -0.92
C ARG A 47 9.53 4.54 -1.61
N VAL A 48 8.89 4.08 -2.67
CA VAL A 48 9.33 2.94 -3.48
C VAL A 48 9.42 3.36 -4.93
N PHE A 49 10.55 3.00 -5.57
CA PHE A 49 10.69 3.13 -7.02
C PHE A 49 10.30 1.80 -7.67
N HIS A 50 9.10 1.71 -8.21
CA HIS A 50 8.58 0.53 -8.89
C HIS A 50 7.72 0.98 -10.08
N PRO A 51 7.77 0.31 -11.25
CA PRO A 51 7.05 0.76 -12.45
C PRO A 51 5.55 1.00 -12.24
N ASN A 52 4.93 0.22 -11.35
CA ASN A 52 3.50 0.30 -11.04
C ASN A 52 3.19 1.14 -9.79
N VAL A 53 4.16 1.88 -9.25
CA VAL A 53 3.98 2.74 -8.07
C VAL A 53 4.33 4.17 -8.48
N HIS A 54 3.35 5.07 -8.36
CA HIS A 54 3.60 6.49 -8.58
C HIS A 54 4.54 7.05 -7.51
N PHE A 55 5.66 7.64 -7.94
CA PHE A 55 6.71 8.16 -7.05
C PHE A 55 6.28 9.33 -6.15
N LYS A 56 5.17 10.01 -6.49
CA LYS A 56 4.63 11.16 -5.75
C LYS A 56 3.42 10.80 -4.87
N SER A 57 3.25 9.52 -4.52
CA SER A 57 2.10 9.04 -3.74
C SER A 57 1.99 9.64 -2.34
#